data_AF-A0A932P365-F1
#
_entry.id   AF-A0A932P365-F1
#
_cell.length_a   1.000
_cell.length_b   1.000
_cell.length_c   1.000
_cell.angle_alpha   90.00
_cell.angle_beta   90.00
_cell.angle_gamma   90.00
#
_symmetry.space_group_name_H-M   'P 1'
#
loop_
_entity.id
_entity.type
_entity.pdbx_description
1 polymer ?
#
loop_
_entity_poly.entity_id
_entity_poly.type
_entity_poly.pdbx_seq_one_letter_code
_entity_poly.pdbx_strand_id
1 'polypeptide(L)' 'MIVWRDAMSVGSPALDADHKRLIDLINLTEQWIGQDNWRQVATVTDELLRYVDEHFRREEAVQIAMKYPDFEQHKKQHE' A
#
# COMPACT_ATOMS: atom_id res chain seq x y z
N MET A 1 0.00 6.55 -14.44
CA MET A 1 -1.20 6.16 -13.64
C MET A 1 -1.37 4.65 -13.62
N ILE A 2 -1.34 4.08 -12.42
CA ILE A 2 -1.54 2.65 -12.13
C ILE A 2 -3.04 2.37 -12.03
N VAL A 3 -3.51 1.31 -12.66
CA VAL A 3 -4.92 0.90 -12.62
C VAL A 3 -5.02 -0.45 -11.95
N TRP A 4 -5.93 -0.57 -10.97
CA TRP A 4 -6.21 -1.84 -10.31
C TRP A 4 -6.61 -2.92 -11.33
N ARG A 5 -6.14 -4.15 -11.12
CA ARG A 5 -6.45 -5.34 -11.91
C ARG A 5 -6.71 -6.48 -10.95
N ASP A 6 -7.65 -7.35 -11.28
CA ASP A 6 -8.00 -8.48 -10.40
C ASP A 6 -6.83 -9.42 -10.12
N ALA A 7 -5.82 -9.47 -11.00
CA ALA A 7 -4.58 -10.20 -10.78
C ALA A 7 -3.73 -9.69 -9.59
N MET A 8 -4.02 -8.49 -9.05
CA MET A 8 -3.38 -7.95 -7.85
C MET A 8 -4.15 -8.28 -6.57
N SER A 9 -5.32 -8.93 -6.68
CA SER A 9 -6.08 -9.38 -5.52
C SER A 9 -5.36 -10.52 -4.80
N VAL A 10 -5.38 -10.46 -3.47
CA VAL A 10 -4.90 -11.56 -2.60
C VAL A 10 -6.07 -12.37 -2.02
N GLY A 11 -7.28 -12.18 -2.54
CA GLY A 11 -8.50 -12.86 -2.09
C GLY A 11 -9.05 -12.38 -0.74
N SER A 12 -8.46 -11.33 -0.16
CA SER A 12 -8.93 -10.68 1.07
C SER A 12 -9.51 -9.31 0.73
N PRO A 13 -10.84 -9.11 0.81
CA PRO A 13 -11.46 -7.82 0.48
C PRO A 13 -10.89 -6.63 1.26
N ALA A 14 -10.43 -6.86 2.50
CA ALA A 14 -9.82 -5.83 3.33
C ALA A 14 -8.41 -5.45 2.84
N LEU A 15 -7.56 -6.42 2.53
CA LEU A 15 -6.21 -6.15 2.01
C LEU A 15 -6.26 -5.61 0.58
N ASP A 16 -7.20 -6.08 -0.25
CA ASP A 16 -7.43 -5.53 -1.58
C ASP A 16 -7.89 -4.08 -1.54
N ALA A 17 -8.67 -3.69 -0.53
CA ALA A 17 -9.05 -2.29 -0.31
C ALA A 17 -7.83 -1.43 0.06
N ASP A 18 -6.93 -1.95 0.90
CA ASP A 18 -5.66 -1.28 1.23
C ASP A 18 -4.80 -1.08 -0.03
N HIS A 19 -4.62 -2.13 -0.84
CA HIS A 19 -3.83 -2.04 -2.07
C HIS A 19 -4.40 -1.02 -3.06
N LYS A 20 -5.72 -0.96 -3.22
CA LYS A 20 -6.39 0.06 -4.05
C LYS A 20 -6.13 1.46 -3.52
N ARG A 21 -6.20 1.66 -2.19
CA ARG A 21 -5.89 2.96 -1.58
C ARG A 21 -4.43 3.36 -1.78
N LEU A 22 -3.49 2.43 -1.68
CA LEU A 22 -2.07 2.67 -1.98
C LEU A 22 -1.88 3.11 -3.44
N ILE A 23 -2.54 2.44 -4.39
CA ILE A 23 -2.53 2.83 -5.80
C ILE A 23 -3.10 4.23 -6.01
N ASP A 24 -4.21 4.57 -5.35
CA ASP A 24 -4.81 5.91 -5.44
C ASP A 24 -3.85 6.99 -4.94
N LEU A 25 -3.16 6.75 -3.82
CA LEU A 25 -2.17 7.68 -3.27
C LEU A 25 -0.97 7.85 -4.22
N ILE A 26 -0.47 6.76 -4.81
CA ILE A 26 0.62 6.81 -5.81
C ILE A 26 0.21 7.64 -7.04
N ASN A 27 -1.00 7.39 -7.55
CA ASN A 27 -1.54 8.14 -8.69
C ASN A 27 -1.74 9.62 -8.37
N LEU A 28 -2.17 9.94 -7.15
CA LEU A 28 -2.33 11.32 -6.70
C LEU A 28 -0.97 12.03 -6.57
N THR A 29 0.07 11.33 -6.09
CA THR A 29 1.45 11.85 -6.08
C THR A 29 1.92 12.16 -7.51
N GLU A 30 1.75 11.24 -8.46
CA GLU A 30 2.08 11.46 -9.89
C GLU A 30 1.34 12.68 -10.46
N GLN A 31 0.05 12.83 -10.14
CA GLN A 31 -0.76 13.97 -10.57
C GLN A 31 -0.21 15.31 -10.06
N TRP A 32 0.20 15.39 -8.79
CA TRP A 32 0.75 16.62 -8.21
C TRP A 32 2.15 16.95 -8.72
N ILE A 33 2.97 15.93 -9.01
CA ILE A 33 4.24 16.09 -9.72
C ILE A 33 4.00 16.73 -11.08
N GLY A 34 3.02 16.24 -11.86
CA GLY A 34 2.68 16.80 -13.17
C GLY A 34 2.14 18.23 -13.16
N GLN A 35 1.79 18.76 -11.98
CA GLN A 35 1.34 20.14 -11.78
C GLN A 35 2.40 21.02 -11.10
N ASP A 36 3.63 20.52 -10.91
CA ASP A 36 4.71 21.18 -10.16
C ASP A 36 4.31 21.64 -8.75
N ASN A 37 3.32 20.95 -8.14
CA ASN A 37 2.79 21.31 -6.82
C ASN A 37 3.51 20.55 -5.70
N TRP A 38 4.76 20.92 -5.43
CA TRP A 38 5.63 20.22 -4.48
C TRP A 38 5.10 20.18 -3.05
N ARG A 39 4.27 21.16 -2.65
CA ARG A 39 3.61 21.13 -1.34
C ARG A 39 2.65 19.94 -1.23
N GLN A 40 1.83 19.71 -2.25
CA GLN A 40 0.90 18.59 -2.26
C GLN A 40 1.62 17.26 -2.44
N VAL A 41 2.69 17.21 -3.24
CA VAL A 41 3.55 16.03 -3.35
C VAL A 41 4.06 15.61 -1.97
N ALA A 42 4.57 16.55 -1.18
CA ALA A 42 5.05 16.27 0.18
C ALA A 42 3.92 15.74 1.09
N THR A 43 2.75 16.40 1.07
CA THR A 43 1.58 15.98 1.87
C THR A 43 1.11 14.56 1.52
N VAL A 44 0.96 14.25 0.22
CA VAL A 44 0.45 12.94 -0.22
C VAL A 44 1.50 11.85 -0.02
N THR A 45 2.79 12.16 -0.18
CA THR A 45 3.87 11.20 0.11
C THR A 45 3.94 10.86 1.59
N ASP A 46 3.76 11.83 2.49
CA ASP A 46 3.69 11.58 3.93
C ASP A 46 2.48 10.68 4.29
N GLU A 47 1.31 10.96 3.67
CA GLU A 47 0.14 10.09 3.82
C GLU A 47 0.41 8.66 3.31
N LEU A 48 1.05 8.54 2.15
CA LEU A 48 1.43 7.24 1.56
C LEU A 48 2.35 6.45 2.50
N LEU A 49 3.41 7.08 3.02
CA LEU A 49 4.35 6.41 3.93
C LEU A 49 3.65 5.90 5.20
N ARG A 50 2.79 6.73 5.80
CA ARG A 50 2.00 6.31 6.96
C ARG A 50 1.07 5.14 6.62
N TYR A 51 0.39 5.21 5.47
CA TYR A 51 -0.57 4.18 5.08
C TYR A 51 0.10 2.85 4.71
N VAL A 52 1.31 2.88 4.14
CA VAL A 52 2.13 1.69 3.87
C VAL A 52 2.48 0.96 5.18
N ASP A 53 2.98 1.67 6.19
CA ASP A 53 3.29 1.08 7.51
C ASP A 53 2.04 0.48 8.18
N GLU A 54 0.91 1.18 8.11
CA GLU A 54 -0.37 0.67 8.63
C GLU A 54 -0.86 -0.58 7.87
N HIS A 55 -0.70 -0.62 6.54
CA HIS A 55 -1.05 -1.76 5.69
C HIS A 55 -0.19 -2.98 6.00
N PHE A 56 1.13 -2.83 6.06
CA PHE A 56 2.05 -3.93 6.40
C PHE A 56 1.73 -4.53 7.76
N ARG A 57 1.46 -3.71 8.78
CA ARG A 57 1.03 -4.20 10.10
C ARG A 57 -0.25 -5.01 10.05
N ARG A 58 -1.22 -4.62 9.22
CA ARG A 58 -2.47 -5.38 9.05
C ARG A 58 -2.22 -6.71 8.35
N GLU A 59 -1.45 -6.72 7.27
CA GLU A 59 -1.09 -7.93 6.55
C GLU A 59 -0.32 -8.92 7.44
N GLU A 60 0.70 -8.43 8.14
CA GLU A 60 1.50 -9.22 9.09
C GLU A 60 0.63 -9.82 10.20
N ALA A 61 -0.31 -9.05 10.76
CA ALA A 61 -1.24 -9.55 11.76
C ALA A 61 -2.12 -10.70 11.23
N VAL A 62 -2.60 -10.60 9.98
CA VAL A 62 -3.36 -11.66 9.31
C VAL A 62 -2.48 -12.89 9.10
N GLN A 63 -1.27 -12.71 8.57
CA GLN A 63 -0.30 -13.78 8.32
C GLN A 63 0.04 -14.55 9.62
N ILE A 64 0.28 -13.83 10.73
CA ILE A 64 0.51 -14.44 12.06
C ILE A 64 -0.72 -15.22 12.53
N ALA A 65 -1.90 -14.61 12.46
CA ALA A 65 -3.14 -15.23 12.95
C ALA A 65 -3.47 -16.54 12.22
N MET A 66 -3.12 -16.63 10.93
CA MET A 66 -3.34 -17.83 10.13
C MET A 66 -2.14 -18.79 10.07
N LYS A 67 -1.05 -18.48 10.78
CA LYS A 67 0.22 -19.23 10.76
C LYS A 67 0.76 -19.41 9.33
N TYR A 68 0.79 -18.32 8.57
CA TYR A 68 1.32 -18.31 7.22
C TYR A 68 2.79 -18.81 7.21
N PRO A 69 3.13 -19.87 6.45
CA PRO A 69 4.43 -20.52 6.53
C PRO A 69 5.63 -19.60 6.25
N ASP A 70 5.46 -18.63 5.35
CA ASP A 70 6.54 -17.77 4.86
C ASP A 70 6.53 -16.36 5.49
N PHE A 71 5.85 -16.19 6.63
CA PHE A 71 5.71 -14.90 7.32
C PHE A 71 7.05 -14.17 7.52
N GLU A 72 8.06 -14.87 8.05
CA GLU A 72 9.38 -14.27 8.32
C GLU A 72 10.10 -13.81 7.04
N GLN A 73 9.87 -14.49 5.91
CA GLN A 73 10.43 -14.07 4.64
C GLN A 73 9.66 -12.88 4.07
N HIS A 74 8.34 -12.89 4.20
CA HIS A 74 7.49 -11.81 3.73
C HIS A 74 7.77 -10.51 4.50
N LYS A 75 7.81 -10.56 5.83
CA LYS A 75 8.08 -9.38 6.67
C LYS A 75 9.41 -8.69 6.33
N LYS A 76 10.44 -9.45 5.97
CA LYS A 76 11.73 -8.88 5.52
C LYS A 76 11.64 -8.08 4.23
N GLN A 77 10.58 -8.25 3.44
CA GLN A 77 10.35 -7.43 2.24
C GLN A 77 9.70 -6.08 2.59
N HIS A 78 9.15 -5.93 3.80
CA HIS A 78 8.59 -4.68 4.31
C HIS A 78 9.63 -3.78 5.00
N GLU A 79 10.73 -4.36 5.46
CA GLU A 79 11.86 -3.68 6.12
C GLU A 79 12.85 -3.05 5.12
#